data_AF-F3GA38-F1
#
_entry.id   AF-F3GA38-F1
#
_cell.length_a   1.000
_cell.length_b   1.000
_cell.length_c   1.000
_cell.angle_alpha   90.00
_cell.angle_beta   90.00
_cell.angle_gamma   90.00
#
_symmetry.space_group_name_H-M   'P 1'
#
loop_
_entity.id
_entity.type
_entity.pdbx_description
1 polymer ?
#
loop_
_entity_poly.entity_id
_entity_poly.type
_entity_poly.pdbx_seq_one_letter_code
_entity_poly.pdbx_strand_id
1 'polypeptide(L)' 'MILVVLLYHGLQERRGIKHLREHGKGSKIRLLHLHPVAAERISAARSHYHG' A
#
# COMPACT_ATOMS: atom_id res chain seq x y z
N MET A 1 13.01 -11.83 3.77
CA MET A 1 13.08 -10.56 3.01
C MET A 1 11.82 -10.25 2.19
N ILE A 2 10.63 -10.73 2.59
CA ILE A 2 9.37 -10.54 1.83
C ILE A 2 8.54 -9.36 2.33
N LEU A 3 8.68 -8.95 3.59
CA LEU A 3 7.87 -7.87 4.18
C LEU A 3 8.16 -6.49 3.56
N VAL A 4 9.40 -6.23 3.13
CA VAL A 4 9.81 -4.90 2.61
C VAL A 4 9.35 -4.65 1.17
N VAL A 5 9.22 -5.69 0.35
CA VAL A 5 8.82 -5.55 -1.06
C VAL A 5 7.31 -5.32 -1.22
N LEU A 6 6.50 -5.83 -0.27
CA LEU A 6 5.04 -5.68 -0.29
C LEU A 6 4.59 -4.23 -0.14
N LEU A 7 5.28 -3.42 0.67
CA LEU A 7 4.90 -2.03 0.91
C LEU A 7 5.32 -1.09 -0.25
N TYR A 8 6.33 -1.48 -1.02
CA TYR A 8 6.95 -0.60 -2.02
C TYR A 8 6.04 -0.35 -3.25
N HIS A 9 5.15 -1.30 -3.59
CA HIS A 9 4.37 -1.27 -4.85
C HIS A 9 2.94 -0.69 -4.76
N GLY A 10 2.67 0.12 -3.74
CA GLY A 10 1.86 1.31 -3.95
C GLY A 10 0.45 1.25 -3.40
N LEU A 11 0.14 2.29 -2.63
CA LEU A 11 -1.21 2.76 -2.44
C LEU A 11 -1.77 3.13 -3.83
N GLN A 12 -2.92 2.58 -4.19
CA GLN A 12 -3.65 2.91 -5.40
C GLN A 12 -4.98 3.56 -5.03
N GLU A 13 -5.30 4.70 -5.62
CA GLU A 13 -6.60 5.34 -5.42
C GLU A 13 -7.58 4.89 -6.50
N ARG A 14 -8.79 4.49 -6.09
CA ARG A 14 -9.90 4.16 -6.99
C ARG A 14 -11.18 4.76 -6.42
N ARG A 15 -11.87 5.58 -7.20
CA ARG A 15 -13.16 6.23 -6.81
C ARG A 15 -13.07 6.98 -5.45
N GLY A 16 -11.93 7.61 -5.17
CA GLY A 16 -11.68 8.34 -3.91
C GLY A 16 -11.32 7.47 -2.69
N ILE A 17 -11.18 6.15 -2.88
CA ILE A 17 -10.77 5.22 -1.82
C ILE A 17 -9.33 4.78 -2.08
N LYS A 18 -8.50 4.80 -1.04
CA LYS A 18 -7.11 4.31 -1.11
C LYS A 18 -7.07 2.81 -0.83
N HIS A 19 -6.39 2.07 -1.69
CA HIS A 19 -6.20 0.63 -1.60
C HIS A 19 -4.73 0.30 -1.45
N LEU A 20 -4.40 -0.64 -0.57
CA LEU A 20 -3.06 -1.22 -0.52
C LEU A 20 -2.98 -2.37 -1.52
N ARG A 21 -1.99 -2.32 -2.41
CA ARG A 21 -1.73 -3.36 -3.38
C ARG A 21 -0.80 -4.42 -2.79
N GLU A 22 -1.29 -5.64 -2.65
CA GLU A 22 -0.51 -6.78 -2.18
C GLU A 22 -0.22 -7.75 -3.33
N HIS A 23 1.00 -8.29 -3.36
CA HIS A 23 1.40 -9.33 -4.30
C HIS A 23 1.26 -10.70 -3.63
N GLY A 24 0.34 -11.52 -4.14
CA GLY A 24 0.13 -12.90 -3.73
C GLY A 24 0.86 -13.91 -4.62
N LYS A 25 0.76 -15.19 -4.24
CA LYS A 25 1.39 -16.31 -4.96
C LYS A 25 0.94 -16.35 -6.43
N GLY A 26 1.92 -16.54 -7.33
CA GLY A 26 1.69 -16.59 -8.78
C GLY A 26 1.43 -15.23 -9.41
N SER A 27 2.05 -14.15 -8.90
CA SER A 27 1.90 -12.78 -9.43
C SER A 27 0.48 -12.20 -9.32
N LYS A 28 -0.38 -12.82 -8.50
CA LYS A 28 -1.74 -12.33 -8.27
C LYS A 28 -1.69 -11.05 -7.46
N ILE A 29 -2.49 -10.06 -7.84
CA ILE A 29 -2.59 -8.80 -7.10
C ILE A 29 -3.88 -8.78 -6.30
N ARG A 30 -3.80 -8.43 -5.02
CA ARG A 30 -4.96 -8.17 -4.16
C ARG A 30 -4.98 -6.68 -3.80
N LEU A 31 -6.17 -6.08 -3.83
CA LEU A 31 -6.37 -4.70 -3.40
C LEU A 31 -7.12 -4.72 -2.07
N LEU A 32 -6.42 -4.41 -0.99
CA LEU A 32 -7.02 -4.26 0.32
C LEU A 32 -7.57 -2.85 0.48
N HIS A 33 -8.83 -2.72 0.86
CA HIS A 33 -9.39 -1.43 1.23
C HIS A 33 -8.68 -0.91 2.47
N LEU A 34 -8.25 0.35 2.40
CA LEU A 34 -7.61 0.99 3.53
C LEU A 34 -8.57 2.01 4.11
N HIS A 35 -8.74 1.96 5.43
CA HIS A 35 -9.45 3.02 6.14
C HIS A 35 -8.70 4.34 5.93
N PRO A 36 -9.39 5.49 5.73
CA PRO A 36 -8.74 6.77 5.42
C PRO A 36 -7.61 7.14 6.39
N VAL A 37 -7.84 6.93 7.69
CA VAL A 37 -6.84 7.17 8.75
C VAL A 37 -5.58 6.30 8.59
N ALA A 38 -5.74 5.04 8.20
CA ALA A 38 -4.60 4.16 7.97
C ALA A 38 -3.84 4.55 6.69
N ALA A 39 -4.55 5.01 5.66
CA ALA A 39 -3.95 5.47 4.42
C ALA A 39 -3.08 6.72 4.59
N GLU A 40 -3.53 7.66 5.43
CA GLU A 40 -2.75 8.84 5.79
C GLU A 40 -1.47 8.45 6.55
N ARG A 41 -1.58 7.55 7.55
CA ARG A 41 -0.42 7.07 8.32
C ARG A 41 0.63 6.38 7.46
N ILE A 42 0.22 5.52 6.53
CA ILE A 42 1.15 4.85 5.61
C ILE A 42 1.80 5.87 4.67
N SER A 43 1.05 6.87 4.20
CA SER A 43 1.60 7.94 3.36
C SER A 43 2.65 8.77 4.10
N ALA A 44 2.38 9.14 5.36
CA ALA A 44 3.30 9.88 6.20
C ALA A 44 4.57 9.06 6.50
N ALA A 45 4.41 7.78 6.87
CA ALA A 45 5.53 6.87 7.09
C ALA A 45 6.40 6.72 5.83
N ARG A 46 5.77 6.60 4.64
CA ARG A 46 6.51 6.53 3.37
C ARG A 46 7.37 7.77 3.12
N SER A 47 6.83 8.96 3.40
CA SER A 47 7.58 10.21 3.23
C SER A 47 8.83 10.26 4.12
N HIS A 48 8.76 9.70 5.32
CA HIS A 48 9.88 9.65 6.27
C HIS A 48 11.04 8.73 5.81
N TYR A 49 10.77 7.71 4.99
CA TYR A 49 11.80 6.79 4.46
C TYR A 49 12.31 7.16 3.05
N HIS A 50 11.77 8.22 2.44
CA HIS A 50 12.19 8.74 1.14
C HIS A 50 12.80 10.15 1.23
N GLY A 51 13.06 10.64 2.46
CA GLY A 51 13.88 11.81 2.73
C GLY A 51 15.35 11.45 2.88
#